data_AF-A0A7Y3UAF0-F1
#
_entry.id   AF-A0A7Y3UAF0-F1
#
_cell.length_a   1.000
_cell.length_b   1.000
_cell.length_c   1.000
_cell.angle_alpha   90.00
_cell.angle_beta   90.00
_cell.angle_gamma   90.00
#
_symmetry.space_group_name_H-M   'P 1'
#
loop_
_entity.id
_entity.type
_entity.pdbx_description
1 polymer ?
#
loop_
_entity_poly.entity_id
_entity_poly.type
_entity_poly.pdbx_seq_one_letter_code
_entity_poly.pdbx_strand_id
1 'polypeptide(L)'
;MPVASPRLWESRPSSSPPDAGLLSAYGLGRAVIERFAERQLLTILNADSAANLKGIIEQLETEAVAGVRLECAPDEQAAVSIRRCIVNMRLVGQDTALAIDIEPTGLDESPVETLSHRFTTHYQQTYGHPPPATRDIELESVRVVASTSAPRAHRCSSPNPTPLPAWPTPGTEIAAHSTESCVLISTGHGTMSMHTTAST
;
A
#
# COMPACT_ATOMS: atom_id res chain seq x y z
N MET A 1 12.99 12.42 -56.32
CA MET A 1 11.78 12.48 -55.46
C MET A 1 12.01 11.59 -54.25
N PRO A 2 12.47 12.10 -53.09
CA PRO A 2 12.48 11.31 -51.87
C PRO A 2 11.18 11.56 -51.08
N VAL A 3 10.57 10.45 -50.65
CA VAL A 3 9.41 10.36 -49.77
C VAL A 3 9.78 10.87 -48.39
N ALA A 4 9.15 11.96 -47.93
CA ALA A 4 9.12 12.33 -46.53
C ALA A 4 8.07 11.44 -45.83
N SER A 5 8.52 10.49 -45.03
CA SER A 5 7.66 9.81 -44.05
C SER A 5 7.88 10.45 -42.67
N PRO A 6 6.80 10.82 -41.95
CA PRO A 6 6.87 11.50 -40.67
C PRO A 6 6.93 10.50 -39.52
N ARG A 7 7.48 10.91 -38.37
CA ARG A 7 6.91 10.74 -37.01
C ARG A 7 7.90 11.16 -35.93
N LEU A 8 7.88 12.45 -35.62
CA LEU A 8 8.37 13.00 -34.36
C LEU A 8 7.31 12.71 -33.29
N TRP A 9 7.40 11.56 -32.62
CA TRP A 9 6.92 11.47 -31.26
C TRP A 9 8.03 12.09 -30.42
N GLU A 10 7.94 13.39 -30.14
CA GLU A 10 8.83 14.05 -29.20
C GLU A 10 8.55 13.50 -27.80
N SER A 11 9.24 12.40 -27.49
CA SER A 11 9.26 11.81 -26.16
C SER A 11 9.87 12.83 -25.22
N ARG A 12 9.05 13.34 -24.29
CA ARG A 12 9.57 13.96 -23.08
C ARG A 12 10.56 12.99 -22.43
N PRO A 13 11.74 13.44 -21.97
CA PRO A 13 12.72 12.56 -21.38
C PRO A 13 12.10 11.79 -20.21
N SER A 14 12.19 10.47 -20.27
CA SER A 14 11.76 9.58 -19.19
C SER A 14 12.59 9.89 -17.95
N SER A 15 11.99 10.48 -16.92
CA SER A 15 12.65 10.73 -15.64
C SER A 15 12.70 9.43 -14.83
N SER A 16 13.57 8.50 -15.22
CA SER A 16 13.90 7.35 -14.38
C SER A 16 15.10 7.74 -13.51
N PRO A 17 14.91 7.94 -12.19
CA PRO A 17 16.03 8.24 -11.31
C PRO A 17 17.02 7.07 -11.31
N PRO A 18 18.35 7.34 -11.28
CA PRO A 18 19.39 6.31 -11.33
C PRO A 18 19.29 5.28 -10.17
N ASP A 19 18.57 5.64 -9.11
CA ASP A 19 18.36 4.84 -7.90
C ASP A 19 16.95 4.24 -7.81
N ALA A 20 16.28 3.99 -8.94
CA ALA A 20 14.93 3.42 -8.95
C ALA A 20 14.80 2.15 -8.07
N GLY A 21 15.85 1.32 -8.00
CA GLY A 21 15.90 0.14 -7.13
C GLY A 21 15.94 0.48 -5.63
N LEU A 22 16.60 1.57 -5.22
CA LEU A 22 16.62 2.03 -3.83
C LEU A 22 15.26 2.58 -3.40
N LEU A 23 14.50 3.20 -4.32
CA LEU A 23 13.14 3.66 -4.04
C LEU A 23 12.19 2.49 -3.76
N SER A 24 12.36 1.34 -4.42
CA SER A 24 11.59 0.12 -4.14
C SER A 24 11.90 -0.47 -2.75
N ALA A 25 13.19 -0.60 -2.41
CA ALA A 25 13.60 -1.10 -1.09
C ALA A 25 13.17 -0.15 0.05
N TYR A 26 13.27 1.16 -0.20
CA TYR A 26 12.79 2.18 0.71
C TYR A 26 11.27 2.15 0.89
N GLY A 27 10.51 1.89 -0.18
CA GLY A 27 9.07 1.70 -0.11
C GLY A 27 8.69 0.48 0.73
N LEU A 28 9.38 -0.65 0.55
CA LEU A 28 9.13 -1.87 1.31
C LEU A 28 9.43 -1.70 2.80
N GLY A 29 10.53 -1.03 3.15
CA GLY A 29 10.89 -0.77 4.56
C GLY A 29 9.93 0.16 5.31
N ARG A 30 8.97 0.78 4.61
CA ARG A 30 7.92 1.64 5.19
C ARG A 30 6.51 1.10 4.95
N ALA A 31 6.38 -0.07 4.32
CA ALA A 31 5.09 -0.65 4.04
C ALA A 31 4.42 -1.05 5.35
N VAL A 32 3.15 -0.65 5.50
CA VAL A 32 2.28 -1.16 6.56
C VAL A 32 1.71 -2.50 6.14
N ILE A 33 1.39 -3.35 7.12
CA ILE A 33 0.65 -4.57 6.85
C ILE A 33 -0.80 -4.16 6.64
N GLU A 34 -1.34 -4.47 5.47
CA GLU A 34 -2.73 -4.21 5.12
C GLU A 34 -3.44 -5.50 4.75
N ARG A 35 -4.68 -5.63 5.20
CA ARG A 35 -5.59 -6.68 4.75
C ARG A 35 -6.94 -6.11 4.43
N PHE A 36 -7.59 -6.71 3.45
CA PHE A 36 -8.93 -6.34 3.05
C PHE A 36 -9.86 -7.54 3.13
N ALA A 37 -11.12 -7.26 3.46
CA ALA A 37 -12.23 -8.19 3.36
C ALA A 37 -13.28 -7.57 2.44
N GLU A 38 -13.88 -8.39 1.57
CA GLU A 38 -14.82 -7.91 0.55
C GLU A 38 -16.02 -8.86 0.46
N ARG A 39 -17.20 -8.28 0.19
CA ARG A 39 -18.42 -9.03 -0.08
C ARG A 39 -19.21 -8.40 -1.22
N GLN A 40 -19.69 -9.26 -2.10
CA GLN A 40 -20.61 -8.91 -3.17
C GLN A 40 -22.06 -8.84 -2.65
N LEU A 41 -22.80 -7.81 -3.04
CA LEU A 41 -24.15 -7.51 -2.57
C LEU A 41 -25.20 -7.68 -3.66
N LEU A 42 -24.97 -7.10 -4.85
CA LEU A 42 -25.86 -7.12 -6.01
C LEU A 42 -27.34 -6.84 -5.66
N THR A 43 -27.58 -5.78 -4.90
CA THR A 43 -28.93 -5.43 -4.44
C THR A 43 -29.24 -3.96 -4.68
N ILE A 44 -30.52 -3.63 -4.85
CA ILE A 44 -30.96 -2.25 -5.02
C ILE A 44 -30.82 -1.50 -3.71
N LEU A 45 -30.28 -0.27 -3.76
CA LEU A 45 -30.19 0.62 -2.62
C LEU A 45 -31.59 1.02 -2.14
N ASN A 46 -31.94 0.54 -0.95
CA ASN A 46 -33.18 0.79 -0.25
C ASN A 46 -32.94 0.67 1.27
N ALA A 47 -33.98 0.88 2.08
CA ALA A 47 -33.84 0.87 3.53
C ALA A 47 -33.31 -0.47 4.07
N ASP A 48 -33.85 -1.60 3.59
CA ASP A 48 -33.45 -2.94 4.03
C ASP A 48 -32.00 -3.28 3.65
N SER A 49 -31.60 -3.00 2.41
CA SER A 49 -30.24 -3.25 1.94
C SER A 49 -29.22 -2.34 2.64
N ALA A 50 -29.57 -1.09 2.92
CA ALA A 50 -28.71 -0.18 3.68
C ALA A 50 -28.53 -0.63 5.14
N ALA A 51 -29.59 -1.14 5.77
CA ALA A 51 -29.50 -1.72 7.11
C ALA A 51 -28.63 -3.00 7.12
N ASN A 52 -28.80 -3.87 6.12
CA ASN A 52 -28.00 -5.08 5.96
C ASN A 52 -26.52 -4.75 5.70
N LEU A 53 -26.26 -3.76 4.83
CA LEU A 53 -24.91 -3.28 4.50
C LEU A 53 -24.12 -2.90 5.75
N LYS A 54 -24.74 -2.23 6.73
CA LYS A 54 -24.07 -1.88 8.00
C LYS A 54 -23.56 -3.12 8.73
N GLY A 55 -24.41 -4.14 8.90
CA GLY A 55 -24.00 -5.40 9.54
C GLY A 55 -22.92 -6.14 8.75
N ILE A 56 -22.96 -6.08 7.41
CA ILE A 56 -21.91 -6.63 6.57
C ILE A 56 -20.59 -5.89 6.77
N ILE A 57 -20.61 -4.56 6.83
CA ILE A 57 -19.42 -3.75 7.08
C ILE A 57 -18.78 -4.13 8.41
N GLU A 58 -19.55 -4.19 9.50
CA GLU A 58 -19.06 -4.58 10.84
C GLU A 58 -18.41 -5.98 10.83
N GLN A 59 -19.00 -6.92 10.07
CA GLN A 59 -18.43 -8.24 9.89
C GLN A 59 -17.10 -8.18 9.11
N LEU A 60 -17.05 -7.45 8.00
CA LEU A 60 -15.84 -7.31 7.17
C LEU A 60 -14.73 -6.54 7.90
N GLU A 61 -15.07 -5.58 8.75
CA GLU A 61 -14.12 -4.91 9.65
C GLU A 61 -13.45 -5.92 10.59
N THR A 62 -14.25 -6.79 11.19
CA THR A 62 -13.74 -7.86 12.06
C THR A 62 -12.83 -8.82 11.29
N GLU A 63 -13.24 -9.24 10.09
CA GLU A 63 -12.45 -10.13 9.23
C GLU A 63 -11.13 -9.48 8.78
N ALA A 64 -11.16 -8.21 8.35
CA ALA A 64 -9.98 -7.48 7.91
C ALA A 64 -8.99 -7.27 9.06
N VAL A 65 -9.47 -6.86 10.24
CA VAL A 65 -8.64 -6.69 11.45
C VAL A 65 -8.02 -8.02 11.89
N ALA A 66 -8.79 -9.11 11.89
CA ALA A 66 -8.27 -10.43 12.20
C ALA A 66 -7.18 -10.86 11.20
N GLY A 67 -7.38 -10.58 9.91
CA GLY A 67 -6.39 -10.81 8.87
C GLY A 67 -5.07 -10.07 9.12
N VAL A 68 -5.13 -8.78 9.48
CA VAL A 68 -3.91 -8.00 9.82
C VAL A 68 -3.24 -8.59 11.06
N ARG A 69 -3.99 -8.87 12.13
CA ARG A 69 -3.44 -9.38 13.40
C ARG A 69 -2.76 -10.74 13.28
N LEU A 70 -3.16 -11.57 12.33
CA LEU A 70 -2.52 -12.86 12.06
C LEU A 70 -1.07 -12.70 11.56
N GLU A 71 -0.76 -11.58 10.94
CA GLU A 71 0.52 -11.33 10.27
C GLU A 71 1.41 -10.34 11.02
N CYS A 72 0.83 -9.60 11.96
CA CYS A 72 1.56 -8.59 12.73
C CYS A 72 2.16 -9.20 14.00
N ALA A 73 3.28 -8.61 14.41
CA ALA A 73 3.88 -8.94 15.70
C ALA A 73 2.91 -8.59 16.86
N PRO A 74 2.95 -9.33 18.00
CA PRO A 74 2.02 -9.13 19.11
C PRO A 74 1.92 -7.69 19.64
N ASP A 75 3.02 -6.95 19.62
CA ASP A 75 3.15 -5.56 20.02
C ASP A 75 2.48 -4.57 19.05
N GLU A 76 2.29 -4.95 17.78
CA GLU A 76 1.62 -4.13 16.77
C GLU A 76 0.11 -4.39 16.68
N GLN A 77 -0.39 -5.50 17.25
CA GLN A 77 -1.81 -5.89 17.14
C GLN A 77 -2.78 -4.88 17.75
N ALA A 78 -2.33 -4.10 18.74
CA ALA A 78 -3.09 -3.03 19.38
C ALA A 78 -3.21 -1.77 18.50
N ALA A 79 -2.33 -1.62 17.50
CA ALA A 79 -2.27 -0.46 16.61
C ALA A 79 -2.96 -0.69 15.25
N VAL A 80 -3.73 -1.77 15.12
CA VAL A 80 -4.51 -2.10 13.92
C VAL A 80 -5.80 -1.27 13.90
N SER A 81 -6.07 -0.61 12.78
CA SER A 81 -7.29 0.18 12.58
C SER A 81 -7.86 0.00 11.17
N ILE A 82 -9.14 0.33 11.02
CA ILE A 82 -9.78 0.43 9.70
C ILE A 82 -9.27 1.68 9.02
N ARG A 83 -8.72 1.51 7.82
CA ARG A 83 -8.15 2.59 7.02
C ARG A 83 -9.14 3.12 6.00
N ARG A 84 -9.92 2.24 5.37
CA ARG A 84 -10.91 2.58 4.34
C ARG A 84 -12.08 1.61 4.36
N CYS A 85 -13.26 2.13 4.12
CA CYS A 85 -14.43 1.35 3.72
C CYS A 85 -14.90 1.89 2.37
N ILE A 86 -15.04 1.01 1.38
CA ILE A 86 -15.36 1.34 0.01
C ILE A 86 -16.61 0.56 -0.38
N VAL A 87 -17.65 1.26 -0.82
CA VAL A 87 -18.85 0.65 -1.38
C VAL A 87 -18.87 0.93 -2.88
N ASN A 88 -18.84 -0.15 -3.66
CA ASN A 88 -18.97 -0.10 -5.11
C ASN A 88 -20.45 -0.03 -5.46
N MET A 89 -20.83 1.03 -6.18
CA MET A 89 -22.21 1.33 -6.53
C MET A 89 -22.32 1.60 -8.02
N ARG A 90 -23.42 1.21 -8.65
CA ARG A 90 -23.68 1.46 -10.07
C ARG A 90 -25.16 1.74 -10.31
N LEU A 91 -25.49 2.28 -11.47
CA LEU A 91 -26.87 2.32 -11.92
C LEU A 91 -27.28 0.94 -12.44
N VAL A 92 -28.53 0.55 -12.24
CA VAL A 92 -29.03 -0.71 -12.81
C VAL A 92 -28.80 -0.74 -14.33
N GLY A 93 -28.22 -1.85 -14.80
CA GLY A 93 -27.87 -2.05 -16.20
C GLY A 93 -26.63 -1.29 -16.68
N GLN A 94 -25.84 -0.71 -15.78
CA GLN A 94 -24.49 -0.22 -16.05
C GLN A 94 -23.47 -1.29 -15.66
N ASP A 95 -22.40 -1.42 -16.44
CA ASP A 95 -21.33 -2.40 -16.17
C ASP A 95 -20.27 -1.86 -15.20
N THR A 96 -20.00 -0.55 -15.26
CA THR A 96 -18.97 0.10 -14.46
C THR A 96 -19.53 0.60 -13.12
N ALA A 97 -19.01 0.07 -12.02
CA ALA A 97 -19.22 0.63 -10.69
C ALA A 97 -18.30 1.81 -10.36
N LEU A 98 -18.83 2.67 -9.50
CA LEU A 98 -18.11 3.75 -8.86
C LEU A 98 -17.78 3.35 -7.42
N ALA A 99 -16.51 3.53 -7.05
CA ALA A 99 -16.02 3.28 -5.71
C ALA A 99 -16.32 4.49 -4.82
N ILE A 100 -17.21 4.32 -3.84
CA ILE A 100 -17.60 5.37 -2.89
C ILE A 100 -16.93 5.10 -1.54
N ASP A 101 -16.02 5.98 -1.13
CA ASP A 101 -15.43 5.93 0.21
C ASP A 101 -16.45 6.35 1.27
N ILE A 102 -16.54 5.54 2.33
CA ILE A 102 -17.39 5.76 3.49
C ILE A 102 -16.52 5.79 4.74
N GLU A 103 -16.81 6.75 5.60
CA GLU A 103 -16.24 6.77 6.95
C GLU A 103 -16.90 5.66 7.79
N PRO A 104 -16.17 4.95 8.66
CA PRO A 104 -16.72 3.87 9.50
C PRO A 104 -17.93 4.31 10.34
N THR A 105 -17.95 5.58 10.77
CA THR A 105 -19.06 6.19 11.51
C THR A 105 -20.06 6.93 10.62
N GLY A 106 -19.87 6.96 9.30
CA GLY A 106 -20.60 7.82 8.37
C GLY A 106 -21.95 7.30 7.88
N LEU A 107 -22.39 6.14 8.38
CA LEU A 107 -23.72 5.57 8.12
C LEU A 107 -24.62 5.80 9.36
N ASP A 108 -25.00 7.06 9.56
CA ASP A 108 -25.88 7.51 10.63
C ASP A 108 -27.38 7.23 10.32
N GLU A 109 -28.30 7.99 10.92
CA GLU A 109 -29.77 7.78 10.91
C GLU A 109 -30.41 7.67 9.51
N SER A 110 -29.75 8.13 8.44
CA SER A 110 -30.25 8.09 7.06
C SER A 110 -29.22 7.52 6.06
N PRO A 111 -28.94 6.20 6.11
CA PRO A 111 -27.88 5.59 5.30
C PRO A 111 -28.19 5.62 3.80
N VAL A 112 -29.47 5.47 3.41
CA VAL A 112 -29.90 5.51 2.01
C VAL A 112 -29.62 6.87 1.37
N GLU A 113 -30.02 7.95 2.03
CA GLU A 113 -29.84 9.32 1.54
C GLU A 113 -28.35 9.66 1.44
N THR A 114 -27.58 9.33 2.49
CA THR A 114 -26.13 9.60 2.53
C THR A 114 -25.40 8.90 1.38
N LEU A 115 -25.71 7.62 1.14
CA LEU A 115 -25.12 6.84 0.04
C LEU A 115 -25.57 7.38 -1.33
N SER A 116 -26.86 7.67 -1.49
CA SER A 116 -27.41 8.20 -2.75
C SER A 116 -26.80 9.55 -3.11
N HIS A 117 -26.63 10.44 -2.13
CA HIS A 117 -26.02 11.74 -2.30
C HIS A 117 -24.52 11.63 -2.66
N ARG A 118 -23.76 10.78 -1.94
CA ARG A 118 -22.34 10.53 -2.25
C ARG A 118 -22.17 9.94 -3.64
N PHE A 119 -22.99 8.95 -4.01
CA PHE A 119 -22.99 8.36 -5.34
C PHE A 119 -23.29 9.41 -6.41
N THR A 120 -24.35 10.19 -6.25
CA THR A 120 -24.76 11.23 -7.21
C THR A 120 -23.66 12.28 -7.41
N THR A 121 -23.05 12.73 -6.31
CA THR A 121 -21.93 13.68 -6.34
C THR A 121 -20.75 13.10 -7.12
N HIS A 122 -20.34 11.87 -6.80
CA HIS A 122 -19.20 11.25 -7.44
C HIS A 122 -19.46 10.88 -8.91
N TYR A 123 -20.69 10.46 -9.22
CA TYR A 123 -21.14 10.21 -10.59
C TYR A 123 -21.06 11.48 -11.43
N GLN A 124 -21.57 12.61 -10.93
CA GLN A 124 -21.51 13.88 -11.64
C GLN A 124 -20.07 14.38 -11.83
N GLN A 125 -19.20 14.18 -10.84
CA GLN A 125 -17.77 14.50 -10.97
C GLN A 125 -17.09 13.65 -12.05
N THR A 126 -17.48 12.38 -12.16
CA THR A 126 -16.87 11.41 -13.10
C THR A 126 -17.38 11.60 -14.53
N TYR A 127 -18.69 11.77 -14.70
CA TYR A 127 -19.37 11.78 -16.00
C TYR A 127 -19.82 13.17 -16.47
N GLY A 128 -19.76 14.19 -15.62
CA GLY A 128 -20.10 15.58 -15.95
C GLY A 128 -21.59 15.90 -15.99
N HIS A 129 -22.47 14.94 -15.69
CA HIS A 129 -23.92 15.12 -15.63
C HIS A 129 -24.52 14.31 -14.48
N PRO A 130 -25.71 14.68 -13.95
CA PRO A 130 -26.36 13.89 -12.91
C PRO A 130 -26.78 12.51 -13.43
N PRO A 131 -26.92 11.51 -12.54
CA PRO A 131 -27.49 10.22 -12.89
C PRO A 131 -28.96 10.38 -13.32
N PRO A 132 -29.44 9.59 -14.31
CA PRO A 132 -30.83 9.61 -14.73
C PRO A 132 -31.76 9.12 -13.61
N ALA A 133 -32.83 9.87 -13.33
CA ALA A 133 -33.80 9.55 -12.27
C ALA A 133 -34.63 8.27 -12.53
N THR A 134 -34.56 7.70 -13.74
CA THR A 134 -35.30 6.49 -14.13
C THR A 134 -34.59 5.20 -13.78
N ARG A 135 -33.33 5.26 -13.32
CA ARG A 135 -32.54 4.08 -12.97
C ARG A 135 -32.25 4.07 -11.48
N ASP A 136 -32.54 2.93 -10.87
CA ASP A 136 -32.20 2.69 -9.48
C ASP A 136 -30.68 2.53 -9.32
N ILE A 137 -30.21 2.82 -8.11
CA ILE A 137 -28.82 2.61 -7.70
C ILE A 137 -28.71 1.20 -7.13
N GLU A 138 -27.73 0.44 -7.61
CA GLU A 138 -27.39 -0.91 -7.18
C GLU A 138 -26.10 -0.86 -6.34
N LEU A 139 -26.13 -1.52 -5.19
CA LEU A 139 -24.95 -1.86 -4.39
C LEU A 139 -24.31 -3.10 -5.00
N GLU A 140 -23.13 -2.96 -5.60
CA GLU A 140 -22.42 -4.06 -6.23
C GLU A 140 -21.62 -4.86 -5.20
N SER A 141 -20.70 -4.21 -4.49
CA SER A 141 -19.85 -4.83 -3.48
C SER A 141 -19.42 -3.84 -2.41
N VAL A 142 -18.95 -4.36 -1.28
CA VAL A 142 -18.35 -3.59 -0.20
C VAL A 142 -17.01 -4.19 0.17
N ARG A 143 -16.00 -3.33 0.32
CA ARG A 143 -14.63 -3.69 0.68
C ARG A 143 -14.18 -2.86 1.88
N VAL A 144 -13.68 -3.53 2.90
CA VAL A 144 -13.08 -2.91 4.09
C VAL A 144 -11.60 -3.21 4.10
N VAL A 145 -10.78 -2.20 4.38
CA VAL A 145 -9.32 -2.30 4.46
C VAL A 145 -8.88 -1.94 5.87
N ALA A 146 -8.20 -2.86 6.53
CA ALA A 146 -7.53 -2.66 7.81
C ALA A 146 -6.01 -2.59 7.61
N SER A 147 -5.32 -1.83 8.46
CA SER A 147 -3.86 -1.72 8.42
C SER A 147 -3.25 -1.58 9.81
N THR A 148 -1.98 -1.94 9.96
CA THR A 148 -1.19 -1.45 11.09
C THR A 148 -0.96 0.06 10.97
N SER A 149 -0.80 0.72 12.12
CA SER A 149 -0.27 2.08 12.15
C SER A 149 1.13 2.10 11.56
N ALA A 150 1.43 3.08 10.70
CA ALA A 150 2.75 3.20 10.10
C ALA A 150 3.84 3.23 11.19
N PRO A 151 4.90 2.42 11.10
CA PRO A 151 6.00 2.51 12.03
C PRO A 151 6.55 3.94 11.95
N ARG A 152 6.68 4.60 13.11
CA ARG A 152 7.33 5.90 13.20
C ARG A 152 8.69 5.74 12.55
N ALA A 153 8.87 6.35 11.36
CA ALA A 153 10.06 6.14 10.55
C ALA A 153 11.30 6.25 11.44
N HIS A 154 11.99 5.12 11.66
CA HIS A 154 13.33 5.19 12.18
C HIS A 154 14.08 6.05 11.18
N ARG A 155 14.53 7.23 11.63
CA ARG A 155 15.43 8.06 10.85
C ARG A 155 16.66 7.21 10.62
N CYS A 156 16.70 6.54 9.48
CA CYS A 156 17.94 6.05 8.93
C CYS A 156 18.70 7.34 8.61
N SER A 157 19.57 7.76 9.53
CA SER A 157 20.58 8.77 9.22
C SER A 157 21.36 8.20 8.05
N SER A 158 21.20 8.79 6.87
CA SER A 158 22.11 8.49 5.77
C SER A 158 23.52 8.72 6.30
N PRO A 159 24.44 7.76 6.20
CA PRO A 159 25.84 8.11 6.33
C PRO A 159 26.09 9.17 5.26
N ASN A 160 26.56 10.35 5.69
CA ASN A 160 26.99 11.40 4.78
C ASN A 160 27.86 10.74 3.71
N PRO A 161 27.54 10.85 2.40
CA PRO A 161 28.39 10.26 1.38
C PRO A 161 29.78 10.86 1.55
N THR A 162 30.70 10.05 2.08
CA THR A 162 32.10 10.44 2.11
C THR A 162 32.46 10.60 0.63
N PRO A 163 32.94 11.78 0.19
CA PRO A 163 33.26 11.98 -1.21
C PRO A 163 34.23 10.87 -1.63
N LEU A 164 33.82 10.10 -2.65
CA LEU A 164 34.70 9.11 -3.26
C LEU A 164 36.00 9.81 -3.65
N PRO A 165 37.17 9.22 -3.39
CA PRO A 165 38.43 9.79 -3.88
C PRO A 165 38.31 9.96 -5.39
N ALA A 166 38.61 11.17 -5.87
CA ALA A 166 38.61 11.48 -7.28
C ALA A 166 39.45 10.44 -8.03
N TRP A 167 38.94 9.90 -9.13
CA TRP A 167 39.70 8.99 -9.97
C TRP A 167 41.03 9.66 -10.36
N PRO A 168 42.17 8.94 -10.31
CA PRO A 168 43.42 9.48 -10.81
C PRO A 168 43.23 9.81 -12.30
N THR A 169 43.53 11.05 -12.65
CA THR A 169 43.56 11.49 -14.05
C THR A 169 44.59 10.64 -14.80
N PRO A 170 44.31 10.21 -16.04
CA PRO A 170 45.27 9.47 -16.83
C PRO A 170 46.46 10.39 -17.14
N GLY A 171 47.59 10.18 -16.43
CA GLY A 171 48.79 11.00 -16.58
C GLY A 171 49.78 10.95 -15.42
N THR A 172 49.41 10.42 -14.25
CA THR A 172 50.35 10.28 -13.13
C THR A 172 51.07 8.93 -13.19
N GLU A 173 52.37 9.00 -13.48
CA GLU A 173 53.33 7.90 -13.43
C GLU A 173 53.27 7.21 -12.06
N ILE A 174 52.90 5.92 -12.05
CA ILE A 174 52.90 5.10 -10.84
C ILE A 174 54.36 4.75 -10.54
N ALA A 175 54.98 5.48 -9.61
CA ALA A 175 56.21 5.05 -8.98
C ALA A 175 55.91 3.81 -8.12
N ALA A 176 56.46 2.68 -8.55
CA ALA A 176 56.40 1.43 -7.82
C ALA A 176 57.16 1.56 -6.49
N HIS A 177 56.49 1.26 -5.37
CA HIS A 177 57.16 0.89 -4.13
C HIS A 177 56.47 -0.35 -3.55
N SER A 178 57.26 -1.42 -3.62
CA SER A 178 57.25 -2.70 -2.91
C SER A 178 56.68 -2.74 -1.48
N THR A 179 55.98 -3.87 -1.22
CA THR A 179 56.05 -4.80 -0.05
C THR A 179 55.90 -4.17 1.35
N GLU A 180 54.97 -4.54 2.24
CA GLU A 180 54.65 -5.79 2.97
C GLU A 180 53.37 -5.41 3.79
N SER A 181 52.50 -6.23 4.38
CA SER A 181 52.65 -7.55 4.95
C SER A 181 51.24 -8.10 5.20
N CYS A 182 51.07 -9.39 4.94
CA CYS A 182 49.86 -10.16 5.19
C CYS A 182 49.94 -10.69 6.64
N VAL A 183 49.04 -10.27 7.53
CA VAL A 183 48.93 -10.87 8.87
C VAL A 183 47.59 -11.59 9.00
N LEU A 184 47.68 -12.88 8.67
CA LEU A 184 47.18 -14.06 9.38
C LEU A 184 45.89 -13.94 10.22
N ILE A 185 44.92 -14.70 9.71
CA ILE A 185 43.76 -15.29 10.38
C ILE A 185 44.24 -16.07 11.61
N SER A 186 43.67 -15.77 12.79
CA SER A 186 43.78 -16.60 13.99
C SER A 186 42.40 -17.14 14.37
N THR A 187 42.24 -18.44 14.17
CA THR A 187 41.23 -19.33 14.74
C THR A 187 41.18 -19.27 16.28
N GLY A 188 39.97 -19.25 16.85
CA GLY A 188 39.72 -19.52 18.25
C GLY A 188 38.51 -20.43 18.40
N HIS A 189 38.76 -21.75 18.42
CA HIS A 189 37.84 -22.77 18.92
C HIS A 189 37.83 -22.74 20.46
N GLY A 190 36.66 -22.93 21.07
CA GLY A 190 36.48 -23.19 22.52
C GLY A 190 35.02 -23.47 22.83
N THR A 191 34.53 -24.69 22.57
CA THR A 191 34.33 -25.80 23.53
C THR A 191 33.13 -25.65 24.45
N MET A 192 32.24 -26.64 24.33
CA MET A 192 31.10 -27.00 25.18
C MET A 192 31.42 -26.99 26.68
N SER A 193 30.41 -26.68 27.49
CA SER A 193 30.18 -27.38 28.76
C SER A 193 28.68 -27.49 29.03
N MET A 194 28.21 -28.74 28.98
CA MET A 194 26.98 -29.21 29.62
C MET A 194 27.23 -29.37 31.11
N HIS A 195 26.30 -28.93 31.97
CA HIS A 195 26.14 -29.52 33.30
C HIS A 195 24.65 -29.70 33.61
N THR A 196 24.25 -30.96 33.54
CA THR A 196 23.09 -31.59 34.18
C THR A 196 23.30 -31.61 35.70
N THR A 197 22.27 -31.30 36.49
CA THR A 197 21.86 -32.12 37.66
C THR A 197 20.45 -31.77 38.13
N ALA A 198 19.70 -32.83 38.40
CA ALA A 198 18.34 -32.88 38.94
C ALA A 198 18.33 -32.92 40.48
N SER A 199 17.12 -33.15 41.03
CA SER A 199 16.76 -33.46 42.43
C SER A 199 16.46 -32.21 43.28
N THR A 200 15.32 -32.10 43.99
CA THR A 200 14.29 -33.03 44.46
C THR A 200 12.97 -32.29 44.59
#